data_AF-A0A661AHM6-F1
#
_entry.id   AF-A0A661AHM6-F1
#
_cell.length_a   1.000
_cell.length_b   1.000
_cell.length_c   1.000
_cell.angle_alpha   90.00
_cell.angle_beta   90.00
_cell.angle_gamma   90.00
#
_symmetry.space_group_name_H-M   'P 1'
#
loop_
_entity.id
_entity.type
_entity.pdbx_description
1 polymer ?
#
loop_
_entity_poly.entity_id
_entity_poly.type
_entity_poly.pdbx_seq_one_letter_code
_entity_poly.pdbx_strand_id
1 'polypeptide(L)'
;MGVPEHIKKEVEKLRKEIHYHNYRYYVLNDPVISDYEYDQLVKRLEELERQYPELITPDSPTQRIGEEITGEFPTVEHRIPMLSLDNTYN
;
A
#
# COMPACT_ATOMS: atom_id res chain seq x y z
N MET A 1 19.97 14.07 -13.11
CA MET A 1 20.00 14.80 -11.82
C MET A 1 19.33 13.88 -10.83
N GLY A 2 20.04 13.39 -9.82
CA GLY A 2 19.44 12.48 -8.83
C GLY A 2 18.44 13.21 -7.94
N VAL A 3 17.48 12.47 -7.37
CA VAL A 3 16.51 13.04 -6.42
C VAL A 3 17.22 13.81 -5.30
N PRO A 4 16.81 15.05 -5.03
CA PRO A 4 17.27 15.78 -3.87
C PRO A 4 16.96 15.06 -2.55
N GLU A 5 17.90 15.05 -1.61
CA GLU A 5 17.77 14.33 -0.34
C GLU A 5 16.54 14.77 0.50
N HIS A 6 16.14 16.03 0.39
CA HIS A 6 14.94 16.53 1.08
C HIS A 6 13.64 15.90 0.53
N ILE A 7 13.58 15.63 -0.78
CA ILE A 7 12.43 14.98 -1.41
C ILE A 7 12.33 13.53 -0.98
N LYS A 8 13.47 12.81 -0.90
CA LYS A 8 13.48 11.43 -0.39
C LYS A 8 12.90 11.35 1.02
N LYS A 9 13.33 12.25 1.90
CA LYS A 9 12.81 12.34 3.28
C LYS A 9 11.32 12.70 3.33
N GLU A 10 10.86 13.59 2.45
CA GLU A 10 9.44 13.95 2.36
C GLU A 10 8.60 12.75 1.92
N VAL A 11 9.03 12.02 0.88
CA VAL A 11 8.36 10.80 0.41
C VAL A 11 8.32 9.73 1.48
N GLU A 12 9.43 9.46 2.17
CA GLU A 12 9.44 8.50 3.28
C GLU A 12 8.49 8.90 4.42
N LYS A 13 8.40 10.20 4.72
CA LYS A 13 7.48 10.71 5.74
C LYS A 13 6.03 10.49 5.31
N LEU A 14 5.68 10.87 4.08
CA LEU A 14 4.34 10.70 3.53
C LEU A 14 3.91 9.23 3.51
N ARG A 15 4.82 8.32 3.11
CA ARG A 15 4.57 6.87 3.16
C ARG A 15 4.24 6.41 4.57
N LYS A 16 5.06 6.78 5.56
CA LYS A 16 4.82 6.40 6.97
C LYS A 16 3.48 6.91 7.48
N GLU A 17 3.14 8.16 7.15
CA GLU A 17 1.87 8.79 7.55
C GLU A 17 0.66 8.08 6.90
N ILE A 18 0.72 7.84 5.59
CA ILE A 18 -0.31 7.09 4.86
C ILE A 18 -0.45 5.66 5.41
N HIS A 19 0.64 4.96 5.72
CA HIS A 19 0.58 3.63 6.34
C HIS A 19 -0.05 3.66 7.72
N TYR A 20 0.25 4.67 8.53
CA TYR A 20 -0.37 4.85 9.84
C TYR A 20 -1.88 5.05 9.71
N HIS A 21 -2.32 5.92 8.82
CA HIS A 21 -3.75 6.16 8.58
C HIS A 21 -4.45 4.92 8.01
N ASN A 22 -3.81 4.19 7.09
CA ASN A 22 -4.32 2.93 6.57
C ASN A 22 -4.50 1.87 7.65
N TYR A 23 -3.52 1.73 8.55
CA TYR A 23 -3.64 0.79 9.67
C TYR A 23 -4.82 1.16 10.58
N ARG A 24 -4.98 2.44 10.88
CA ARG A 24 -6.08 2.92 11.71
C ARG A 24 -7.45 2.73 11.05
N TYR A 25 -7.54 2.96 9.75
CA TYR A 25 -8.77 2.78 8.98
C TYR A 25 -9.12 1.29 8.83
N TYR A 26 -8.21 0.49 8.27
CA TYR A 26 -8.51 -0.90 7.89
C TYR A 26 -8.39 -1.92 9.03
N VAL A 27 -7.52 -1.68 10.02
CA VAL A 27 -7.26 -2.66 11.10
C VAL A 27 -7.95 -2.25 12.40
N LEU A 28 -7.81 -0.99 12.79
CA LEU A 28 -8.37 -0.51 14.07
C LEU A 28 -9.81 -0.01 13.97
N ASN A 29 -10.31 0.25 12.76
CA ASN A 29 -11.62 0.88 12.52
C ASN A 29 -11.79 2.20 13.31
N ASP A 30 -10.71 2.98 13.42
CA ASP A 30 -10.61 4.21 14.23
C ASP A 30 -9.85 5.32 13.46
N PRO A 31 -10.45 5.87 12.39
CA PRO A 31 -9.81 6.89 11.56
C PRO A 31 -9.58 8.19 12.34
N VAL A 32 -8.38 8.77 12.18
CA VAL A 32 -7.97 10.04 12.84
C VAL A 32 -8.05 11.26 11.95
N ILE A 33 -8.17 11.04 10.65
CA ILE A 33 -8.27 12.09 9.63
C ILE A 33 -9.47 11.79 8.75
N SER A 34 -10.01 12.83 8.12
CA SER A 34 -11.06 12.69 7.12
C SER A 34 -10.54 12.08 5.82
N ASP A 35 -11.45 11.51 5.03
CA ASP A 35 -11.12 10.98 3.70
C ASP A 35 -10.48 12.04 2.80
N TYR A 36 -10.94 13.31 2.90
CA TYR A 36 -10.35 14.42 2.15
C TYR A 36 -8.88 14.66 2.51
N GLU A 37 -8.54 14.65 3.80
CA GLU A 37 -7.16 14.83 4.26
C GLU A 37 -6.27 13.66 3.82
N TYR A 38 -6.80 12.44 3.89
CA TYR A 38 -6.11 11.26 3.39
C TYR A 38 -5.83 11.37 1.88
N ASP A 39 -6.83 11.77 1.09
CA ASP A 39 -6.69 11.97 -0.35
C ASP A 39 -5.64 13.03 -0.69
N GLN A 40 -5.52 14.10 0.11
CA GLN A 40 -4.46 15.10 -0.07
C GLN A 40 -3.07 14.50 0.16
N LEU A 41 -2.90 13.67 1.19
CA LEU A 41 -1.62 13.00 1.46
C LEU A 41 -1.22 12.07 0.31
N VAL A 42 -2.17 11.28 -0.18
CA VAL A 42 -1.94 10.36 -1.30
C VAL A 42 -1.61 11.13 -2.58
N LYS A 43 -2.39 12.16 -2.93
CA LYS A 43 -2.09 13.01 -4.11
C LYS A 43 -0.72 13.65 -4.04
N ARG A 44 -0.29 14.10 -2.86
CA ARG A 44 1.03 14.68 -2.68
C ARG A 44 2.14 13.64 -2.92
N LEU A 45 1.96 12.41 -2.44
CA LEU A 45 2.88 11.32 -2.69
C LEU A 45 2.95 10.98 -4.20
N GLU A 46 1.80 10.89 -4.87
CA GLU A 46 1.70 10.67 -6.32
C GLU A 46 2.40 11.76 -7.13
N GLU A 47 2.25 13.03 -6.77
CA GLU A 47 2.93 14.15 -7.44
C GLU A 47 4.45 14.03 -7.34
N LEU A 48 4.97 13.67 -6.17
CA LEU A 48 6.41 13.49 -5.95
C LEU A 48 6.93 12.28 -6.70
N GLU A 49 6.22 11.16 -6.69
CA GLU A 49 6.57 9.97 -7.46
C GLU A 49 6.51 10.20 -8.97
N ARG A 50 5.57 11.01 -9.46
CA ARG A 50 5.51 11.41 -10.88
C ARG A 50 6.67 12.31 -11.28
N GLN A 51 7.12 13.18 -10.40
CA GLN A 51 8.29 14.04 -10.62
C GLN A 51 9.61 13.27 -10.52
N TYR A 52 9.65 12.25 -9.65
CA TYR A 52 10.83 11.43 -9.40
C TYR A 52 10.48 9.93 -9.48
N PRO A 53 10.36 9.35 -10.69
CA PRO A 53 9.99 7.95 -10.88
C PRO A 53 10.94 6.97 -10.19
N GLU A 54 12.20 7.37 -9.98
CA GLU A 54 13.21 6.59 -9.26
C GLU A 54 12.90 6.37 -7.77
N LEU A 55 11.89 7.06 -7.22
CA LEU A 55 11.41 6.85 -5.85
C LEU A 55 10.27 5.83 -5.76
N ILE A 56 9.65 5.45 -6.88
CA ILE A 56 8.55 4.48 -6.86
C ILE A 56 9.09 3.14 -6.35
N THR A 57 8.46 2.60 -5.31
CA THR A 57 8.81 1.30 -4.76
C THR A 57 7.59 0.37 -4.77
N PRO A 58 7.76 -0.96 -4.91
CA PRO A 58 6.64 -1.90 -4.97
C PRO A 58 5.76 -1.92 -3.71
N ASP A 59 6.32 -1.51 -2.57
CA ASP A 59 5.63 -1.39 -1.28
C ASP A 59 4.91 -0.05 -1.10
N SER A 60 5.03 0.88 -2.05
CA SER A 60 4.43 2.21 -1.95
C SER A 60 2.90 2.12 -1.89
N PRO A 61 2.21 2.92 -1.05
CA PRO A 61 0.75 2.95 -0.98
C PRO A 61 0.07 3.22 -2.33
N THR A 62 0.71 3.99 -3.21
CA THR A 62 0.22 4.36 -4.55
C THR A 62 0.20 3.16 -5.51
N GLN A 63 1.05 2.17 -5.28
CA GLN A 63 1.20 0.96 -6.11
C GLN A 63 0.26 -0.17 -5.69
N ARG A 64 -0.48 -0.02 -4.59
CA ARG A 64 -1.47 -1.02 -4.13
C ARG A 64 -2.75 -1.06 -4.97
N ILE A 65 -3.04 0.00 -5.73
CA ILE A 65 -4.17 0.00 -6.66
C ILE A 65 -3.71 -0.82 -7.87
N GLY A 66 -4.03 -2.12 -7.83
CA GLY A 66 -3.46 -3.16 -8.67
C GLY A 66 -3.15 -2.73 -10.10
N GLU A 67 -1.86 -2.62 -10.40
CA GLU A 67 -1.37 -2.49 -11.75
C GLU A 67 -1.48 -3.85 -12.46
N GLU A 68 -2.14 -3.83 -13.62
CA GLU A 68 -2.30 -4.87 -14.63
C GLU A 68 -2.96 -6.21 -14.22
N ILE A 69 -3.93 -6.62 -15.06
CA ILE A 69 -4.59 -7.93 -15.00
C ILE A 69 -3.54 -8.99 -15.35
N THR A 70 -2.82 -9.49 -14.34
CA THR A 70 -1.86 -10.57 -14.53
C THR A 70 -2.63 -11.86 -14.78
N GLY A 71 -2.67 -12.32 -16.03
CA GLY A 71 -3.46 -13.48 -16.46
C GLY A 71 -2.93 -14.83 -16.00
N GLU A 72 -1.75 -14.86 -15.35
CA GLU A 72 -1.09 -16.07 -14.91
C GLU A 72 -0.78 -16.00 -13.41
N PHE A 73 -1.48 -16.82 -12.63
CA PHE A 73 -1.17 -17.02 -11.21
C PHE A 73 -0.20 -18.19 -11.09
N PRO A 74 1.06 -17.98 -10.70
CA PRO A 74 1.99 -19.08 -10.47
C PRO A 74 1.48 -19.95 -9.32
N THR A 75 1.47 -21.26 -9.52
CA THR A 75 1.15 -22.20 -8.44
C THR A 75 2.31 -22.21 -7.44
N VAL A 76 2.03 -21.96 -6.17
CA VAL A 76 3.01 -22.02 -5.09
C VAL A 76 2.77 -23.26 -4.24
N GLU A 77 3.83 -24.00 -3.92
CA GLU A 77 3.72 -25.18 -3.06
C GLU A 77 3.60 -24.76 -1.58
N HIS A 78 2.55 -25.25 -0.92
CA HIS A 78 2.38 -25.09 0.51
C HIS A 78 3.24 -26.11 1.26
N ARG A 79 4.19 -25.64 2.08
CA ARG A 79 5.05 -26.52 2.90
C ARG A 79 4.27 -27.34 3.94
N ILE A 80 3.11 -26.85 4.34
CA ILE A 80 2.22 -27.48 5.31
C ILE A 80 0.87 -27.66 4.61
N PRO A 81 0.23 -28.84 4.67
CA PRO A 81 -1.07 -29.05 4.04
C PRO A 81 -2.12 -28.10 4.62
N MET A 82 -2.84 -27.37 3.76
CA MET A 82 -4.02 -26.60 4.15
C MET A 82 -5.21 -27.56 4.31
N LEU A 83 -5.52 -27.94 5.53
CA LEU A 83 -6.65 -28.80 5.84
C LEU A 83 -7.97 -28.02 5.73
N SER A 84 -8.99 -28.65 5.17
CA SER A 84 -10.37 -28.13 5.18
C SER A 84 -11.05 -28.44 6.51
N LEU A 85 -12.02 -27.61 6.91
CA LEU A 85 -12.86 -27.88 8.07
C LEU A 85 -13.96 -28.89 7.71
N ASP A 86 -14.31 -29.77 8.66
CA ASP A 86 -15.44 -30.69 8.50
C ASP A 86 -16.79 -29.95 8.61
N ASN A 87 -17.74 -30.33 7.77
CA ASN A 87 -19.11 -29.79 7.79
C ASN A 87 -19.97 -30.51 8.84
N THR A 88 -20.83 -29.76 9.54
CA THR A 88 -21.84 -30.31 10.46
C THR A 88 -23.23 -29.83 10.05
N TYR A 89 -24.16 -30.76 9.81
CA TYR A 89 -25.58 -30.47 9.59
C TYR A 89 -26.40 -31.13 10.70
N ASN A 90 -26.96 -30.36 11.63
CA ASN A 90 -27.91 -30.83 12.65
C ASN A 90 -28.99 -29.78 12.84
#